data_AF-A0A946P603-F1
#
_entry.id   AF-A0A946P603-F1
#
_cell.length_a   1.000
_cell.length_b   1.000
_cell.length_c   1.000
_cell.angle_alpha   90.00
_cell.angle_beta   90.00
_cell.angle_gamma   90.00
#
_symmetry.space_group_name_H-M   'P 1'
#
loop_
_entity.id
_entity.type
_entity.pdbx_description
1 polymer ?
#
loop_
_entity_poly.entity_id
_entity_poly.type
_entity_poly.pdbx_seq_one_letter_code
_entity_poly.pdbx_strand_id
1 'polypeptide(L)' 'RKELEAIEDPEERLAEYEKRVAQMYDRGKAVNFATAFEIDEVIDPAATRDWILAGLKSAPTPPKREGKKKPFIDTW' A
#
# COMPACT_ATOMS: atom_id res chain seq x y z
N ARG A 1 -7.62 1.64 -23.05
CA ARG A 1 -7.16 0.94 -24.27
C ARG A 1 -7.86 1.46 -25.52
N LYS A 2 -9.19 1.31 -25.65
CA LYS A 2 -9.99 1.80 -26.79
C LYS A 2 -9.73 3.25 -27.20
N GLU A 3 -9.57 4.16 -26.23
CA GLU A 3 -9.32 5.59 -26.50
C GLU A 3 -7.92 5.87 -27.06
N LEU A 4 -6.90 5.12 -26.63
CA LEU A 4 -5.54 5.24 -27.18
C LEU A 4 -5.46 4.62 -28.57
N GLU A 5 -6.15 3.50 -28.78
CA GLU A 5 -6.23 2.82 -30.08
C GLU A 5 -6.95 3.68 -31.14
N ALA A 6 -7.81 4.62 -30.72
CA ALA A 6 -8.50 5.55 -31.61
C ALA A 6 -7.62 6.73 -32.06
N ILE A 7 -6.48 6.98 -31.44
CA ILE A 7 -5.51 8.01 -31.86
C ILE A 7 -4.67 7.41 -32.97
N GLU A 8 -4.69 7.95 -34.19
CA GLU A 8 -3.99 7.39 -35.34
C GLU A 8 -2.47 7.67 -35.31
N ASP A 9 -2.08 8.88 -34.92
CA ASP A 9 -0.69 9.29 -34.79
C ASP A 9 0.01 8.54 -33.64
N PRO A 10 1.08 7.77 -33.91
CA PRO A 10 1.83 7.06 -32.89
C PRO A 10 2.46 7.98 -31.84
N GLU A 11 2.88 9.19 -32.20
CA GLU A 11 3.51 10.12 -31.26
C GLU A 11 2.48 10.72 -30.31
N GLU A 12 1.35 11.22 -30.83
CA GLU A 12 0.23 11.69 -30.01
C GLU A 12 -0.33 10.58 -29.09
N ARG A 13 -0.41 9.34 -29.59
CA ARG A 13 -0.86 8.19 -28.79
C ARG A 13 0.08 7.91 -27.62
N LEU A 14 1.39 7.97 -27.85
CA LEU A 14 2.38 7.78 -26.80
C LEU A 14 2.32 8.89 -25.76
N ALA A 15 2.21 10.14 -26.18
CA ALA A 15 2.10 11.28 -25.28
C ALA A 15 0.85 11.20 -24.38
N GLU A 16 -0.30 10.82 -24.94
CA GLU A 16 -1.53 10.63 -24.15
C GLU A 16 -1.43 9.42 -23.21
N TYR A 17 -0.75 8.34 -23.63
CA TYR A 17 -0.45 7.22 -22.75
C TYR A 17 0.41 7.64 -21.56
N GLU A 18 1.54 8.30 -21.80
CA GLU A 18 2.47 8.76 -20.77
C GLU A 18 1.79 9.70 -19.78
N LYS A 19 0.97 10.63 -20.29
CA LYS A 19 0.16 11.53 -19.47
C LYS A 19 -0.78 10.76 -18.53
N ARG A 20 -1.49 9.76 -19.04
CA ARG A 20 -2.39 8.93 -18.21
C ARG A 20 -1.62 8.13 -17.17
N VAL A 21 -0.46 7.58 -17.53
CA VAL A 21 0.42 6.88 -16.60
C VAL A 21 0.90 7.82 -15.49
N ALA A 22 1.34 9.03 -15.83
CA ALA A 22 1.74 10.04 -14.85
C ALA A 22 0.60 10.39 -13.88
N GLN A 23 -0.63 10.58 -14.38
CA GLN A 23 -1.81 10.81 -13.54
C GLN A 23 -2.07 9.63 -12.58
N MET A 24 -1.89 8.40 -13.04
CA MET A 24 -2.05 7.22 -12.18
C MET A 24 -0.96 7.13 -11.11
N TYR A 25 0.29 7.48 -11.43
CA TYR A 25 1.35 7.58 -10.44
C TYR A 25 1.05 8.66 -9.39
N ASP A 26 0.60 9.84 -9.82
CA ASP A 26 0.21 10.89 -8.90
C ASP A 26 -0.90 10.41 -7.97
N ARG A 27 -1.95 9.80 -8.50
CA ARG A 27 -3.03 9.20 -7.70
C ARG A 27 -2.53 8.11 -6.75
N GLY A 28 -1.56 7.31 -7.18
CA GLY A 28 -0.96 6.21 -6.41
C GLY A 28 0.02 6.62 -5.32
N LYS A 29 0.32 7.92 -5.16
CA LYS A 29 1.19 8.40 -4.08
C LYS A 29 0.56 8.13 -2.71
N ALA A 30 1.40 7.78 -1.74
CA ALA A 30 0.98 7.47 -0.37
C ALA A 30 0.13 8.57 0.26
N VAL A 31 0.44 9.84 0.00
CA VAL A 31 -0.34 10.98 0.50
C VAL A 31 -1.80 10.97 0.01
N ASN A 32 -2.04 10.57 -1.23
CA ASN A 32 -3.40 10.49 -1.77
C ASN A 32 -4.16 9.31 -1.14
N PHE A 33 -3.49 8.17 -0.94
CA PHE A 33 -4.08 7.01 -0.27
C PHE A 33 -4.43 7.28 1.19
N ALA A 34 -3.57 8.01 1.91
CA ALA A 34 -3.82 8.42 3.29
C ALA A 34 -5.05 9.34 3.40
N THR A 35 -5.25 10.28 2.45
CA THR A 35 -6.46 11.12 2.45
C THR A 35 -7.75 10.34 2.24
N ALA A 36 -7.68 9.19 1.58
CA ALA A 36 -8.80 8.27 1.38
C ALA A 36 -9.00 7.31 2.57
N PHE A 37 -8.17 7.39 3.61
CA PHE A 37 -8.16 6.48 4.76
C PHE A 37 -7.98 5.00 4.38
N GLU A 38 -7.27 4.72 3.27
CA GLU A 38 -6.89 3.35 2.91
C GLU A 38 -5.69 2.85 3.73
N ILE A 39 -4.88 3.79 4.25
CA ILE A 39 -3.77 3.56 5.17
C ILE A 39 -3.88 4.57 6.32
N ASP A 40 -3.41 4.17 7.50
CA ASP A 40 -3.56 4.99 8.71
C ASP A 40 -2.67 6.25 8.69
N GLU A 41 -1.45 6.17 8.16
CA GLU A 41 -0.46 7.25 8.23
C GLU A 41 0.61 7.12 7.14
N VAL A 42 1.16 8.24 6.68
CA VAL A 42 2.40 8.29 5.88
C VAL A 42 3.54 8.74 6.79
N ILE A 43 4.39 7.80 7.18
CA ILE A 43 5.45 8.05 8.18
C ILE A 43 6.83 8.25 7.55
N ASP A 44 7.73 8.92 8.28
CA ASP A 44 9.17 8.86 8.02
C ASP A 44 9.64 7.39 8.16
N PRO A 45 10.33 6.80 7.15
CA PRO A 45 10.90 5.46 7.26
C PRO A 45 11.73 5.23 8.52
N ALA A 46 12.43 6.24 9.04
CA ALA A 46 13.21 6.14 10.28
C ALA A 46 12.32 5.92 11.52
N ALA A 47 11.08 6.41 11.51
CA ALA A 47 10.13 6.29 12.62
C ALA A 47 9.40 4.93 12.67
N THR A 48 9.66 4.03 11.70
CA THR A 48 8.96 2.74 11.58
C THR A 48 8.95 1.92 12.86
N ARG A 49 10.09 1.84 13.57
CA ARG A 49 10.20 1.05 14.80
C ARG A 49 9.35 1.62 15.93
N ASP A 50 9.31 2.94 16.04
CA ASP A 50 8.55 3.63 17.08
C ASP A 50 7.05 3.40 16.90
N TRP A 51 6.57 3.47 15.66
CA TRP A 51 5.18 3.15 15.31
C TRP A 51 4.82 1.69 15.61
N ILE A 52 5.66 0.72 15.23
CA ILE A 52 5.41 -0.69 15.54
C ILE A 52 5.35 -0.92 17.06
N LEU A 53 6.29 -0.36 17.81
CA LEU A 53 6.31 -0.50 19.27
C LEU A 53 5.10 0.18 19.93
N ALA A 54 4.67 1.34 19.44
CA ALA A 54 3.48 2.02 19.93
C ALA A 54 2.23 1.15 19.72
N GLY A 55 2.05 0.57 18.53
CA GLY A 55 0.94 -0.35 18.24
C GLY A 55 0.97 -1.62 19.08
N LEU A 56 2.14 -2.20 19.35
CA LEU A 56 2.26 -3.37 20.22
C LEU A 56 1.93 -3.05 21.68
N LYS A 57 2.31 -1.86 22.17
CA LYS A 57 2.03 -1.41 23.54
C LYS A 57 0.57 -0.99 23.75
N SER A 58 -0.12 -0.56 22.70
CA SER A 58 -1.54 -0.21 22.78
C SER A 58 -2.45 -1.44 22.85
N ALA A 59 -1.97 -2.59 22.38
CA ALA A 59 -2.68 -3.85 22.50
C ALA A 59 -2.62 -4.41 23.94
N PRO A 60 -3.70 -5.05 24.45
CA PRO A 60 -3.68 -5.72 25.74
C PRO A 60 -2.67 -6.87 25.78
N THR A 61 -2.04 -7.08 26.94
CA THR A 61 -1.16 -8.23 27.15
C THR A 61 -1.94 -9.54 26.95
N PRO A 62 -1.51 -10.42 26.04
CA PRO A 62 -2.20 -11.69 25.83
C PRO A 62 -2.02 -12.60 27.06
N PRO A 63 -3.02 -13.44 27.39
CA PRO A 63 -2.91 -14.37 28.51
C PRO A 63 -1.77 -15.36 28.28
N LYS A 64 -1.13 -15.79 29.38
CA LYS A 64 -0.05 -16.80 29.34
C LYS A 64 -0.60 -18.09 28.76
N ARG A 65 0.09 -18.64 27.76
CA ARG A 65 -0.35 -19.85 27.08
C ARG A 65 0.18 -21.10 27.80
N GLU A 66 -0.72 -22.05 28.07
CA GLU A 66 -0.40 -23.32 28.74
C GLU A 66 -0.23 -24.50 27.76
N GLY A 67 -0.58 -24.33 26.48
CA GLY A 67 -0.53 -25.39 25.47
C GLY A 67 -0.20 -24.90 24.05
N LYS A 68 -0.33 -25.78 23.05
CA LYS A 68 -0.06 -25.43 21.64
C LYS A 68 -1.20 -24.57 21.07
N LYS A 69 -0.86 -23.57 20.23
CA LYS A 69 -1.86 -22.74 19.51
C LYS A 69 -2.52 -23.50 18.36
N LYS A 70 -1.71 -24.30 17.65
CA LYS A 70 -2.14 -25.16 16.56
C LYS A 70 -1.56 -26.56 16.78
N PRO A 71 -2.28 -27.62 16.37
CA PRO A 71 -1.80 -29.00 16.53
C PRO A 71 -0.52 -29.27 15.72
N PHE A 72 -0.41 -28.67 14.52
CA PHE A 72 0.79 -28.71 13.68
C PHE A 72 1.09 -27.33 13.08
N ILE A 73 2.33 -27.14 12.61
CA ILE A 73 2.76 -25.99 11.80
C ILE A 73 3.06 -26.56 10.41
N ASP A 74 2.47 -25.96 9.37
CA ASP A 74 2.71 -26.37 7.99
C ASP A 74 4.21 -26.27 7.67
N THR A 75 4.73 -27.28 6.99
CA THR A 75 6.15 -27.37 6.63
C THR A 75 6.46 -26.76 5.26
N TRP A 76 5.46 -26.19 4.60
CA TRP A 76 5.57 -25.54 3.29
C TRP A 76 5.33 -24.03 3.36
#